data_AF-A0A0H5Q152-F1
#
_entry.id   AF-A0A0H5Q152-F1
#
_cell.length_a   1.000
_cell.length_b   1.000
_cell.length_c   1.000
_cell.angle_alpha   90.00
_cell.angle_beta   90.00
_cell.angle_gamma   90.00
#
_symmetry.space_group_name_H-M   'P 1'
#
loop_
_entity.id
_entity.type
_entity.pdbx_description
1 polymer ?
#
loop_
_entity_poly.entity_id
_entity_poly.type
_entity_poly.pdbx_seq_one_letter_code
_entity_poly.pdbx_strand_id
1 'polypeptide(L)'
;MTVAPLIAMKSTAVKSFEAVSKELDRRAHTYVNDVKPEHRHVSIRCREEDVEPVPLDTAVERRMGELNTKRKVRDDQVRAMGFIVSSNDFLPEPTAIEFLKRSVDWMAERYGRENLLAAEIHLDEGTPHAHIWIAPVIHDDGTGYDRLCAKELFSPDKRRRNAEGEWEVTARGTMSKLQEDFWEQVSSRWGVRASSKLEPARRGLQEP
;
A
#
# COMPACT_ATOMS: atom_id res chain seq x y z
N MET A 1 9.07 -20.83 0.76
CA MET A 1 7.65 -20.63 1.12
C MET A 1 7.30 -19.22 0.70
N THR A 2 6.26 -19.05 -0.11
CA THR A 2 6.06 -17.79 -0.83
C THR A 2 4.92 -16.99 -0.23
N VAL A 3 5.23 -15.74 0.09
CA VAL A 3 4.30 -14.72 0.60
C VAL A 3 4.33 -13.57 -0.40
N ALA A 4 3.15 -13.05 -0.76
CA ALA A 4 3.02 -11.78 -1.46
C ALA A 4 2.72 -10.71 -0.39
N PRO A 5 3.73 -9.96 0.06
CA PRO A 5 3.54 -9.06 1.17
C PRO A 5 2.81 -7.80 0.69
N LEU A 6 1.75 -7.42 1.39
CA LEU A 6 1.19 -6.07 1.36
C LEU A 6 1.84 -5.29 2.49
N ILE A 7 2.75 -4.38 2.14
CA ILE A 7 3.54 -3.60 3.11
C ILE A 7 3.14 -2.14 3.02
N ALA A 8 2.72 -1.55 4.15
CA ALA A 8 2.55 -0.11 4.25
C ALA A 8 3.94 0.56 4.33
N MET A 9 4.25 1.45 3.39
CA MET A 9 5.57 2.05 3.27
C MET A 9 5.71 3.33 4.09
N LYS A 10 4.80 4.30 3.92
CA LYS A 10 4.88 5.62 4.57
C LYS A 10 3.49 6.25 4.66
N SER A 11 3.14 6.72 5.86
CA SER A 11 2.13 7.76 6.02
C SER A 11 2.83 9.10 5.78
N THR A 12 2.26 9.93 4.91
CA THR A 12 2.92 11.13 4.44
C THR A 12 2.12 12.36 4.84
N ALA A 13 2.65 13.06 5.85
CA ALA A 13 2.33 14.45 6.15
C ALA A 13 3.38 15.31 5.43
N VAL A 14 3.31 15.40 4.09
CA VAL A 14 4.33 16.13 3.30
C VAL A 14 3.80 17.47 2.84
N LYS A 15 4.71 18.45 2.76
CA LYS A 15 4.49 19.71 2.05
C LYS A 15 4.39 19.54 0.53
N SER A 16 4.96 18.45 -0.02
CA SER A 16 4.88 18.09 -1.45
C SER A 16 5.07 16.59 -1.68
N PHE A 17 4.30 16.02 -2.60
CA PHE A 17 4.39 14.63 -3.07
C PHE A 17 5.22 14.48 -4.36
N GLU A 18 5.75 15.58 -4.89
CA GLU A 18 6.37 15.64 -6.22
C GLU A 18 7.56 14.68 -6.39
N ALA A 19 8.46 14.61 -5.40
CA ALA A 19 9.62 13.72 -5.47
C ALA A 19 9.21 12.24 -5.51
N VAL A 20 8.24 11.86 -4.67
CA VAL A 20 7.66 10.51 -4.66
C VAL A 20 6.96 10.24 -5.99
N SER A 21 6.18 11.19 -6.51
CA SER A 21 5.52 11.02 -7.80
C SER A 21 6.51 10.79 -8.92
N LYS A 22 7.58 11.59 -9.00
CA LYS A 22 8.62 11.45 -10.03
C LYS A 22 9.35 10.11 -9.96
N GLU A 23 9.53 9.56 -8.77
CA GLU A 23 10.12 8.23 -8.58
C GLU A 23 9.18 7.13 -9.09
N LEU A 24 7.90 7.24 -8.75
CA LEU A 24 6.85 6.28 -9.12
C LEU A 24 6.66 6.17 -10.64
N ASP A 25 6.57 7.30 -11.34
CA ASP A 25 6.31 7.36 -12.79
C ASP A 25 7.59 7.52 -13.62
N ARG A 26 8.75 7.22 -13.02
CA ARG A 26 10.08 7.24 -13.66
C ARG A 26 10.47 8.58 -14.28
N ARG A 27 9.88 9.71 -13.85
CA ARG A 27 10.33 11.07 -14.20
C ARG A 27 11.56 11.54 -13.39
N ALA A 28 11.97 10.79 -12.37
CA ALA A 28 13.17 11.11 -11.59
C ALA A 28 14.46 10.72 -12.34
N HIS A 29 15.38 11.67 -12.49
CA HIS A 29 16.63 11.48 -13.25
C HIS A 29 17.79 10.85 -12.44
N THR A 30 17.60 10.53 -11.16
CA THR A 30 18.72 10.38 -10.21
C THR A 30 18.98 8.96 -9.69
N TYR A 31 18.15 7.96 -10.01
CA TYR A 31 18.29 6.61 -9.43
C TYR A 31 18.20 5.54 -10.53
N VAL A 32 19.36 5.17 -11.07
CA VAL A 32 19.50 4.22 -12.19
C VAL A 32 20.15 2.90 -11.74
N ASN A 33 20.40 2.71 -10.45
CA ASN A 33 21.28 1.63 -10.02
C ASN A 33 20.67 0.22 -10.24
N ASP A 34 19.34 0.08 -10.11
CA ASP A 34 18.63 -1.20 -10.28
C ASP A 34 17.49 -1.16 -11.32
N VAL A 35 17.24 0.01 -11.92
CA VAL A 35 16.23 0.18 -12.97
C VAL A 35 16.82 -0.24 -14.30
N LYS A 36 16.21 -1.20 -14.97
CA LYS A 36 16.55 -1.65 -16.33
C LYS A 36 15.73 -0.85 -17.33
N PRO A 37 16.29 0.16 -18.02
CA PRO A 37 15.51 1.05 -18.90
C PRO A 37 14.85 0.33 -20.07
N GLU A 38 15.36 -0.86 -20.44
CA GLU A 38 14.77 -1.77 -21.41
C GLU A 38 13.45 -2.43 -20.94
N HIS A 39 13.19 -2.44 -19.64
CA HIS A 39 12.00 -3.03 -19.04
C HIS A 39 10.91 -1.97 -18.83
N ARG A 40 9.67 -2.43 -18.64
CA ARG A 40 8.47 -1.59 -18.60
C ARG A 40 8.08 -1.26 -17.16
N HIS A 41 7.63 -0.02 -16.94
CA HIS A 41 6.66 0.27 -15.88
C HIS A 41 5.28 0.46 -16.50
N VAL A 42 4.24 0.23 -15.72
CA VAL A 42 2.84 0.38 -16.15
C VAL A 42 2.12 1.28 -15.16
N SER A 43 1.83 2.50 -15.60
CA SER A 43 1.02 3.46 -14.87
C SER A 43 -0.45 3.12 -15.01
N ILE A 44 -1.14 2.98 -13.88
CA ILE A 44 -2.55 2.61 -13.85
C ILE A 44 -3.41 3.88 -13.84
N ARG A 45 -4.42 3.88 -14.71
CA ARG A 45 -5.48 4.88 -14.66
C ARG A 45 -6.37 4.60 -13.43
N CYS A 46 -6.24 5.44 -12.40
CA CYS A 46 -6.90 5.21 -11.12
C CYS A 46 -8.39 5.57 -11.11
N ARG A 47 -8.80 6.56 -11.90
CA ARG A 47 -10.22 6.94 -12.02
C ARG A 47 -10.74 6.75 -13.43
N GLU A 48 -12.06 6.57 -13.56
CA GLU A 48 -12.69 6.32 -14.86
C GLU A 48 -12.64 7.55 -15.76
N GLU A 49 -12.76 8.74 -15.17
CA GLU A 49 -12.72 10.04 -15.84
C GLU A 49 -11.31 10.48 -16.26
N ASP A 50 -10.27 9.82 -15.74
CA ASP A 50 -8.89 10.14 -16.11
C ASP A 50 -8.67 9.77 -17.60
N VAL A 51 -8.07 10.68 -18.37
CA VAL A 51 -7.68 10.39 -19.76
C VAL A 51 -6.36 9.60 -19.77
N GLU A 52 -5.46 9.94 -18.86
CA GLU A 52 -4.14 9.34 -18.66
C GLU A 52 -3.87 9.18 -17.15
N PRO A 53 -2.92 8.31 -16.74
CA PRO A 53 -2.49 8.22 -15.36
C PRO A 53 -2.07 9.57 -14.78
N VAL A 54 -2.58 9.90 -13.59
CA VAL A 54 -2.36 11.19 -12.94
C VAL A 54 -1.21 11.09 -11.92
N PRO A 55 -0.23 12.01 -11.96
CA PRO A 55 0.80 12.10 -10.93
C PRO A 55 0.25 12.15 -9.50
N LEU A 56 0.91 11.47 -8.56
CA LEU A 56 0.45 11.32 -7.18
C LEU A 56 0.17 12.67 -6.50
N ASP A 57 1.04 13.66 -6.71
CA ASP A 57 0.89 15.00 -6.15
C ASP A 57 -0.37 15.70 -6.66
N THR A 58 -0.62 15.63 -7.96
CA THR A 58 -1.82 16.19 -8.58
C THR A 58 -3.07 15.46 -8.12
N ALA A 59 -3.02 14.13 -8.02
CA ALA A 59 -4.13 13.32 -7.55
C ALA A 59 -4.49 13.58 -6.08
N VAL A 60 -3.49 13.79 -5.22
CA VAL A 60 -3.69 14.17 -3.81
C VAL A 60 -4.39 15.51 -3.71
N GLU A 61 -3.88 16.55 -4.38
CA GLU A 61 -4.49 17.88 -4.30
C GLU A 61 -5.90 17.90 -4.86
N ARG A 62 -6.14 17.18 -5.97
CA ARG A 62 -7.50 16.94 -6.50
C ARG A 62 -8.40 16.32 -5.43
N ARG A 63 -7.99 15.19 -4.84
CA ARG A 63 -8.83 14.49 -3.86
C ARG A 63 -9.11 15.35 -2.63
N MET A 64 -8.12 16.08 -2.12
CA MET A 64 -8.31 16.96 -0.96
C MET A 64 -9.29 18.10 -1.25
N GLY A 65 -9.33 18.61 -2.49
CA GLY A 65 -10.28 19.63 -2.94
C GLY A 65 -11.72 19.12 -3.07
N GLU A 66 -11.92 17.81 -3.22
CA GLU A 66 -13.24 17.18 -3.35
C GLU A 66 -13.89 16.84 -2.00
N LEU A 67 -13.12 16.80 -0.90
CA LEU A 67 -13.62 16.32 0.39
C LEU A 67 -14.62 17.29 1.01
N ASN A 68 -15.78 16.75 1.41
CA ASN A 68 -16.76 17.48 2.20
C ASN A 68 -16.38 17.44 3.68
N THR A 69 -15.40 18.24 4.09
CA THR A 69 -14.91 18.23 5.48
C THR A 69 -15.63 19.28 6.34
N LYS A 70 -15.95 18.92 7.60
CA LYS A 70 -16.52 19.87 8.58
C LYS A 70 -15.57 21.00 8.94
N ARG A 71 -14.26 20.74 8.87
CA ARG A 71 -13.19 21.69 9.21
C ARG A 71 -12.06 21.53 8.20
N LYS A 72 -11.32 22.62 7.98
CA LYS A 72 -10.13 22.63 7.13
C LYS A 72 -9.20 21.46 7.48
N VAL A 73 -8.76 20.74 6.44
CA VAL A 73 -7.68 19.74 6.54
C VAL A 73 -6.41 20.43 7.05
N ARG A 74 -5.84 19.90 8.14
CA ARG A 74 -4.61 20.45 8.71
C ARG A 74 -3.41 20.20 7.81
N ASP A 75 -2.40 21.05 7.91
CA ASP A 75 -1.20 20.95 7.10
C ASP A 75 -0.36 19.70 7.44
N ASP A 76 -0.49 19.19 8.67
CA ASP A 76 0.19 17.98 9.17
C ASP A 76 -0.64 16.69 9.00
N GLN A 77 -1.82 16.79 8.37
CA GLN A 77 -2.71 15.66 8.20
C GLN A 77 -2.10 14.68 7.17
N VAL A 78 -2.16 13.38 7.47
CA VAL A 78 -1.79 12.34 6.49
C VAL A 78 -2.79 12.36 5.34
N ARG A 79 -2.31 12.68 4.13
CA ARG A 79 -3.15 12.80 2.91
C ARG A 79 -3.09 11.56 2.02
N ALA A 80 -2.03 10.75 2.13
CA ALA A 80 -1.86 9.52 1.38
C ALA A 80 -1.15 8.44 2.21
N MET A 81 -1.52 7.18 1.97
CA MET A 81 -0.86 5.99 2.48
C MET A 81 -0.35 5.16 1.31
N GLY A 82 0.96 4.94 1.26
CA GLY A 82 1.59 4.11 0.23
C GLY A 82 1.69 2.64 0.66
N PHE A 83 1.41 1.74 -0.27
CA PHE A 83 1.53 0.30 -0.14
C PHE A 83 2.40 -0.28 -1.25
N ILE A 84 3.18 -1.32 -0.94
CA ILE A 84 3.79 -2.20 -1.93
C ILE A 84 3.09 -3.55 -1.90
N VAL A 85 2.82 -4.09 -3.09
CA VAL A 85 2.51 -5.49 -3.32
C VAL A 85 3.57 -6.06 -4.26
N SER A 86 4.25 -7.13 -3.87
CA SER A 86 5.26 -7.79 -4.73
C SER A 86 4.82 -9.20 -5.13
N SER A 87 5.15 -9.60 -6.36
CA SER A 87 4.96 -10.97 -6.84
C SER A 87 6.16 -11.88 -6.62
N ASN A 88 7.31 -11.39 -6.13
CA ASN A 88 8.54 -12.19 -5.92
C ASN A 88 8.87 -13.18 -7.07
N ASP A 89 9.72 -14.19 -6.85
CA ASP A 89 10.10 -15.19 -7.86
C ASP A 89 9.01 -16.27 -8.10
N PHE A 90 7.75 -16.04 -7.71
CA PHE A 90 6.72 -17.09 -7.73
C PHE A 90 5.73 -17.03 -8.89
N LEU A 91 5.62 -15.90 -9.59
CA LEU A 91 4.77 -15.78 -10.78
C LEU A 91 5.60 -15.38 -12.00
N PRO A 92 5.43 -16.05 -13.15
CA PRO A 92 5.96 -15.57 -14.42
C PRO A 92 5.23 -14.30 -14.89
N GLU A 93 5.86 -13.54 -15.79
CA GLU A 93 5.50 -12.13 -16.04
C GLU A 93 4.09 -11.83 -16.58
N PRO A 94 3.34 -12.67 -17.30
CA PRO A 94 1.93 -12.37 -17.56
C PRO A 94 1.08 -12.50 -16.28
N THR A 95 1.37 -13.53 -15.49
CA THR A 95 0.65 -13.90 -14.27
C THR A 95 0.96 -12.93 -13.13
N ALA A 96 2.20 -12.45 -13.03
CA ALA A 96 2.62 -11.42 -12.08
C ALA A 96 1.86 -10.10 -12.32
N ILE A 97 1.78 -9.65 -13.57
CA ILE A 97 1.06 -8.42 -13.93
C ILE A 97 -0.43 -8.52 -13.58
N GLU A 98 -1.07 -9.66 -13.90
CA GLU A 98 -2.48 -9.88 -13.57
C GLU A 98 -2.72 -9.86 -12.05
N PHE A 99 -1.87 -10.54 -11.28
CA PHE A 99 -1.91 -10.51 -9.82
C PHE A 99 -1.75 -9.09 -9.26
N LEU A 100 -0.80 -8.31 -9.77
CA LEU A 100 -0.54 -6.94 -9.33
C LEU A 100 -1.71 -6.01 -9.68
N LYS A 101 -2.26 -6.10 -10.90
CA LYS A 101 -3.48 -5.36 -11.29
C LYS A 101 -4.67 -5.70 -10.40
N ARG A 102 -4.89 -6.99 -10.13
CA ARG A 102 -5.98 -7.43 -9.23
C ARG A 102 -5.79 -6.90 -7.81
N SER A 103 -4.55 -6.77 -7.36
CA SER A 103 -4.22 -6.20 -6.06
C SER A 103 -4.53 -4.71 -5.99
N VAL A 104 -4.23 -3.95 -7.06
CA VAL A 104 -4.62 -2.54 -7.19
C VAL A 104 -6.14 -2.39 -7.13
N ASP A 105 -6.88 -3.17 -7.93
CA ASP A 105 -8.34 -3.13 -7.96
C ASP A 105 -8.96 -3.46 -6.59
N TRP A 106 -8.44 -4.49 -5.90
CA TRP A 106 -8.94 -4.86 -4.58
C TRP A 106 -8.76 -3.75 -3.54
N MET A 107 -7.60 -3.07 -3.56
CA MET A 107 -7.36 -1.91 -2.68
C MET A 107 -8.31 -0.75 -3.01
N ALA A 108 -8.55 -0.50 -4.30
CA ALA A 108 -9.47 0.55 -4.77
C ALA A 108 -10.92 0.25 -4.35
N GLU A 109 -11.38 -0.99 -4.51
CA GLU A 109 -12.72 -1.42 -4.10
C GLU A 109 -12.89 -1.33 -2.58
N ARG A 110 -11.87 -1.72 -1.81
CA ARG A 110 -11.92 -1.73 -0.34
C ARG A 110 -12.00 -0.33 0.27
N TYR A 111 -11.32 0.64 -0.32
CA TYR A 111 -11.18 1.99 0.23
C TYR A 111 -11.96 3.06 -0.56
N GLY A 112 -12.71 2.67 -1.59
CA GLY A 112 -13.38 3.57 -2.52
C GLY A 112 -12.44 3.94 -3.69
N ARG A 113 -12.93 3.76 -4.92
CA ARG A 113 -12.12 4.02 -6.13
C ARG A 113 -11.71 5.49 -6.23
N GLU A 114 -12.52 6.40 -5.72
CA GLU A 114 -12.22 7.83 -5.63
C GLU A 114 -11.02 8.14 -4.71
N ASN A 115 -10.71 7.23 -3.77
CA ASN A 115 -9.58 7.33 -2.85
C ASN A 115 -8.33 6.61 -3.36
N LEU A 116 -8.37 5.92 -4.50
CA LEU A 116 -7.18 5.47 -5.21
C LEU A 116 -6.52 6.68 -5.89
N LEU A 117 -5.36 7.08 -5.38
CA LEU A 117 -4.66 8.30 -5.80
C LEU A 117 -3.74 8.05 -7.00
N ALA A 118 -2.89 7.03 -6.88
CA ALA A 118 -1.95 6.63 -7.92
C ALA A 118 -1.63 5.14 -7.74
N ALA A 119 -1.38 4.44 -8.84
CA ALA A 119 -0.85 3.10 -8.81
C ALA A 119 0.10 2.84 -9.98
N GLU A 120 1.26 2.29 -9.68
CA GLU A 120 2.33 1.99 -10.64
C GLU A 120 2.75 0.54 -10.48
N ILE A 121 2.89 -0.17 -11.59
CA ILE A 121 3.47 -1.52 -11.61
C ILE A 121 4.88 -1.41 -12.21
N HIS A 122 5.88 -1.71 -11.39
CA HIS A 122 7.29 -1.73 -11.80
C HIS A 122 7.69 -3.16 -12.15
N LEU A 123 8.09 -3.37 -13.41
CA LEU A 123 8.64 -4.64 -13.94
C LEU A 123 10.12 -4.47 -14.33
N ASP A 124 10.64 -3.28 -14.10
CA ASP A 124 11.95 -2.78 -14.48
C ASP A 124 12.98 -2.85 -13.35
N GLU A 125 12.61 -3.42 -12.21
CA GLU A 125 13.49 -3.65 -11.05
C GLU A 125 13.73 -5.15 -10.81
N GLY A 126 14.41 -5.49 -9.71
CA GLY A 126 14.76 -6.89 -9.39
C GLY A 126 13.56 -7.83 -9.20
N THR A 127 12.38 -7.31 -8.89
CA THR A 127 11.16 -8.11 -8.68
C THR A 127 9.94 -7.31 -9.10
N PRO A 128 9.00 -7.89 -9.87
CA PRO A 128 7.75 -7.21 -10.19
C PRO A 128 6.95 -6.82 -8.95
N HIS A 129 6.59 -5.54 -8.84
CA HIS A 129 5.81 -5.03 -7.71
C HIS A 129 4.94 -3.85 -8.10
N ALA A 130 3.90 -3.61 -7.31
CA ALA A 130 3.01 -2.47 -7.46
C ALA A 130 3.16 -1.52 -6.29
N HIS A 131 3.33 -0.23 -6.59
CA HIS A 131 3.11 0.85 -5.66
C HIS A 131 1.66 1.30 -5.73
N ILE A 132 0.96 1.36 -4.59
CA ILE A 132 -0.45 1.72 -4.51
C ILE A 132 -0.61 2.83 -3.47
N TRP A 133 -1.24 3.94 -3.85
CA TRP A 133 -1.45 5.08 -2.97
C TRP A 133 -2.93 5.33 -2.71
N ILE A 134 -3.32 5.33 -1.44
CA ILE A 134 -4.69 5.49 -0.99
C ILE A 134 -4.85 6.73 -0.13
N ALA A 135 -5.87 7.55 -0.39
CA ALA A 135 -6.27 8.63 0.51
C ALA A 135 -6.96 8.03 1.75
N PRO A 136 -6.52 8.35 2.97
CA PRO A 136 -7.06 7.74 4.20
C PRO A 136 -8.37 8.41 4.63
N VAL A 137 -9.39 8.41 3.76
CA VAL A 137 -10.66 9.10 3.95
C VAL A 137 -11.69 8.14 4.55
N ILE A 138 -12.47 8.62 5.51
CA ILE A 138 -13.66 7.96 6.02
C ILE A 138 -14.83 8.92 5.82
N HIS A 139 -15.86 8.45 5.12
CA HIS A 139 -17.14 9.13 5.06
C HIS A 139 -17.98 8.76 6.28
N ASP A 140 -18.56 9.74 6.97
CA ASP A 140 -19.45 9.51 8.10
C ASP A 140 -20.90 9.70 7.65
N ASP A 141 -21.62 8.61 7.41
CA ASP A 141 -23.02 8.63 6.94
C ASP A 141 -23.96 9.38 7.89
N GLY A 142 -23.65 9.41 9.19
CA GLY A 142 -24.47 10.08 10.19
C GLY A 142 -24.36 11.60 10.14
N THR A 143 -23.20 12.12 9.72
CA THR A 143 -22.95 13.57 9.63
C THR A 143 -22.85 14.11 8.21
N GLY A 144 -22.66 13.23 7.21
CA GLY A 144 -22.41 13.55 5.81
C GLY A 144 -21.03 14.14 5.53
N TYR A 145 -20.13 14.19 6.52
CA TYR A 145 -18.79 14.77 6.37
C TYR A 145 -17.71 13.70 6.19
N ASP A 146 -16.70 14.07 5.42
CA ASP A 146 -15.47 13.32 5.25
C ASP A 146 -14.45 13.69 6.34
N ARG A 147 -13.64 12.70 6.74
CA ARG A 147 -12.49 12.90 7.61
C ARG A 147 -11.30 12.08 7.18
N LEU A 148 -10.11 12.65 7.30
CA LEU A 148 -8.85 11.94 7.09
C LEU A 148 -8.44 11.23 8.39
N CYS A 149 -8.36 9.91 8.38
CA CYS A 149 -8.02 9.12 9.56
C CYS A 149 -7.18 7.88 9.22
N ALA A 150 -5.92 8.09 8.84
CA ALA A 150 -4.98 7.00 8.57
C ALA A 150 -4.78 6.07 9.78
N LYS A 151 -4.80 6.62 10.99
CA LYS A 151 -4.65 5.84 12.23
C LYS A 151 -5.77 4.84 12.43
N GLU A 152 -6.98 5.13 11.99
CA GLU A 152 -8.12 4.22 12.12
C GLU A 152 -8.13 3.19 11.00
N LEU A 153 -7.87 3.61 9.76
CA LEU A 153 -7.84 2.70 8.62
C LEU A 153 -6.63 1.76 8.63
N PHE A 154 -5.48 2.21 9.15
CA PHE A 154 -4.18 1.55 8.98
C PHE A 154 -3.39 1.43 10.29
N SER A 155 -4.07 1.23 11.43
CA SER A 155 -3.38 1.05 12.71
C SER A 155 -2.53 -0.22 12.68
N PRO A 156 -1.26 -0.17 13.13
CA PRO A 156 -0.51 -1.37 13.45
C PRO A 156 -1.09 -2.05 14.70
N ASP A 157 -0.70 -3.30 14.93
CA ASP A 157 -0.94 -4.00 16.19
C ASP A 157 -0.33 -3.24 17.37
N LYS A 158 -1.07 -3.16 18.48
CA LYS A 158 -0.51 -2.70 19.75
C LYS A 158 0.30 -3.83 20.37
N ARG A 159 1.53 -3.51 20.77
CA ARG A 159 2.46 -4.45 21.37
C ARG A 159 2.99 -3.93 22.70
N ARG A 160 3.26 -4.83 23.65
CA ARG A 160 3.98 -4.53 24.90
C ARG A 160 4.98 -5.63 25.20
N ARG A 161 5.94 -5.35 26.09
CA ARG A 161 6.78 -6.40 26.68
C ARG A 161 6.06 -7.03 27.87
N ASN A 162 6.05 -8.35 27.96
CA ASN A 162 5.56 -9.10 29.13
C ASN A 162 6.58 -9.07 30.27
N ALA A 163 6.28 -9.74 31.39
CA ALA A 163 7.15 -9.79 32.56
C ALA A 163 8.51 -10.46 32.25
N GLU A 164 8.53 -11.33 31.25
CA GLU A 164 9.69 -12.06 30.74
C GLU A 164 10.50 -11.25 29.71
N GLY A 165 10.05 -10.03 29.37
CA GLY A 165 10.72 -9.12 28.44
C GLY A 165 10.44 -9.38 26.96
N GLU A 166 9.56 -10.33 26.64
CA GLU A 166 9.16 -10.70 25.28
C GLU A 166 8.03 -9.81 24.77
N TRP A 167 8.03 -9.53 23.46
CA TRP A 167 6.97 -8.73 22.84
C TRP A 167 5.71 -9.57 22.60
N GLU A 168 4.59 -9.12 23.16
CA GLU A 168 3.26 -9.68 22.91
C GLU A 168 2.33 -8.65 22.25
N VAL A 169 1.42 -9.13 21.40
CA VAL A 169 0.34 -8.31 20.83
C VAL A 169 -0.79 -8.21 21.84
N THR A 170 -1.13 -6.99 22.25
CA THR A 170 -2.20 -6.72 23.23
C THR A 170 -3.52 -6.34 22.56
N ALA A 171 -3.47 -5.79 21.35
CA ALA A 171 -4.64 -5.54 20.53
C ALA A 171 -4.25 -5.60 19.05
N ARG A 172 -5.07 -6.28 18.24
CA ARG A 172 -4.89 -6.29 16.79
C ARG A 172 -5.27 -4.94 16.19
N GLY A 173 -4.41 -4.42 15.33
CA GLY A 173 -4.68 -3.25 14.51
C GLY A 173 -5.39 -3.63 13.22
N THR A 174 -5.90 -2.63 12.50
CA THR A 174 -6.57 -2.83 11.21
C THR A 174 -5.62 -3.29 10.12
N MET A 175 -4.32 -2.99 10.22
CA MET A 175 -3.30 -3.45 9.27
C MET A 175 -3.18 -4.98 9.24
N SER A 176 -3.24 -5.64 10.40
CA SER A 176 -3.16 -7.11 10.46
C SER A 176 -4.39 -7.74 9.80
N LYS A 177 -5.57 -7.17 10.03
CA LYS A 177 -6.80 -7.62 9.35
C LYS A 177 -6.75 -7.35 7.85
N LEU A 178 -6.18 -6.22 7.43
CA LEU A 178 -5.96 -5.90 6.01
C LEU A 178 -5.07 -6.97 5.34
N GLN A 179 -3.98 -7.38 5.98
CA GLN A 179 -3.10 -8.44 5.46
C GLN A 179 -3.79 -9.81 5.41
N GLU A 180 -4.57 -10.16 6.44
CA GLU A 180 -5.38 -11.39 6.47
C GLU A 180 -6.39 -11.40 5.31
N ASP A 181 -7.16 -10.31 5.14
CA ASP A 181 -8.18 -10.19 4.09
C ASP A 181 -7.56 -10.18 2.69
N PHE A 182 -6.44 -9.48 2.50
CA PHE A 182 -5.72 -9.46 1.23
C PHE A 182 -5.23 -10.86 0.85
N TRP A 183 -4.71 -11.61 1.83
CA TRP A 183 -4.33 -12.99 1.58
C TRP A 183 -5.54 -13.84 1.17
N GLU A 184 -6.62 -13.80 1.95
CA GLU A 184 -7.80 -14.63 1.72
C GLU A 184 -8.47 -14.33 0.37
N GLN A 185 -8.63 -13.05 0.04
CA GLN A 185 -9.45 -12.61 -1.09
C GLN A 185 -8.66 -12.47 -2.40
N VAL A 186 -7.36 -12.22 -2.31
CA VAL A 186 -6.50 -12.00 -3.48
C VAL A 186 -5.46 -13.11 -3.59
N SER A 187 -4.53 -13.18 -2.64
CA SER A 187 -3.29 -13.96 -2.83
C SER A 187 -3.48 -15.48 -2.79
N SER A 188 -4.44 -15.97 -1.99
CA SER A 188 -4.71 -17.41 -1.81
C SER A 188 -5.02 -18.12 -3.13
N ARG A 189 -5.68 -17.42 -4.06
CA ARG A 189 -6.06 -17.92 -5.40
C ARG A 189 -4.85 -18.19 -6.30
N TRP A 190 -3.71 -17.59 -5.99
CA TRP A 190 -2.47 -17.71 -6.76
C TRP A 190 -1.47 -18.68 -6.10
N GLY A 191 -1.93 -19.54 -5.19
CA GLY A 191 -1.09 -20.54 -4.52
C GLY A 191 -0.14 -19.96 -3.45
N VAL A 192 -0.30 -18.69 -3.09
CA VAL A 192 0.49 -17.99 -2.08
C VAL A 192 0.03 -18.40 -0.69
N ARG A 193 0.97 -18.75 0.20
CA ARG A 193 0.62 -18.96 1.62
C ARG A 193 0.54 -17.62 2.33
N ALA A 194 -0.31 -17.52 3.35
CA ALA A 194 -0.32 -16.35 4.21
C ALA A 194 1.09 -16.16 4.76
N SER A 195 1.53 -14.91 4.96
CA SER A 195 2.71 -14.67 5.79
C SER A 195 2.46 -15.42 7.10
N SER A 196 3.18 -16.52 7.33
CA SER A 196 3.19 -17.13 8.65
C SER A 196 3.59 -16.00 9.58
N LYS A 197 2.72 -15.69 10.55
CA LYS A 197 3.09 -14.86 11.70
C LYS A 197 4.50 -15.25 12.10
N LEU A 198 5.35 -14.25 12.38
CA LEU A 198 6.51 -14.33 13.26
C LEU A 198 6.54 -15.67 14.02
N GLU A 199 7.20 -16.69 13.47
CA GLU A 199 7.69 -17.73 14.36
C GLU A 199 8.75 -17.01 15.20
N PRO A 200 8.68 -17.02 16.54
CA PRO A 200 9.88 -16.70 17.29
C PRO A 200 10.93 -17.66 16.75
N ALA A 201 12.01 -17.10 16.21
CA ALA A 201 13.11 -17.88 15.67
C ALA A 201 13.38 -19.00 16.68
N ARG A 202 13.08 -20.25 16.29
CA ARG A 202 13.56 -21.40 17.05
C ARG A 202 15.06 -21.29 16.98
N ARG A 203 15.68 -20.65 17.99
CA ARG A 203 17.10 -20.78 18.24
C ARG A 203 17.34 -22.26 18.26
N GLY A 204 18.12 -22.74 17.32
CA GLY A 204 18.68 -24.08 17.38
C GLY A 204 19.39 -24.18 18.71
N LEU A 205 18.77 -24.89 19.66
CA LEU A 205 19.51 -25.58 20.69
C LEU A 205 20.21 -26.71 19.94
N GLN A 206 21.42 -26.41 19.52
CA GLN A 206 22.44 -27.40 19.29
C GLN A 206 22.75 -27.94 20.69
N GLU A 207 22.24 -29.12 21.00
CA GLU A 207 22.66 -29.91 22.16
C GLU A 207 23.73 -30.94 21.70
N PRO A 208 24.61 -31.35 22.62
CA PRO A 208 26.05 -31.46 22.40
C PRO A 208 26.53 -32.63 21.55
#